data_AF-A0A2P2LA90-F1
#
_entry.id   AF-A0A2P2LA90-F1
#
_cell.length_a   1.000
_cell.length_b   1.000
_cell.length_c   1.000
_cell.angle_alpha   90.00
_cell.angle_beta   90.00
_cell.angle_gamma   90.00
#
_symmetry.space_group_name_H-M   'P 1'
#
loop_
_entity.id
_entity.type
_entity.pdbx_description
1 polymer ?
#
loop_
_entity_poly.entity_id
_entity_poly.type
_entity_poly.pdbx_seq_one_letter_code
_entity_poly.pdbx_strand_id
1 'polypeptide(L)'
;MQAVVDEIIFANVDPLKHPGSWSLSKLLKEFMTVGGKLLMGSFEGITEEVLLRSLSQLHEFSSIDVNNFHLPNLPKRPNAFRGIRKKNSSLKCWLTICSDDSIKNGKYRTTANLLRKCLGDFVIASYLDIVEESGYDDTYIKEIEKAVLLKTLDCFWRDHLVNMNRLSSAVYHMMMLDFSLPF
;
A
#
# COMPACT_ATOMS: atom_id res chain seq x y z
N MET A 1 2.82 3.38 5.54
CA MET A 1 1.58 3.48 4.74
C MET A 1 1.86 3.21 3.27
N GLN A 2 2.70 3.98 2.56
CA GLN A 2 3.01 3.73 1.14
C GLN A 2 3.46 2.30 0.83
N ALA A 3 4.35 1.72 1.64
CA ALA A 3 4.82 0.35 1.45
C ALA A 3 3.69 -0.71 1.42
N VAL A 4 2.64 -0.51 2.23
CA VAL A 4 1.48 -1.41 2.26
C VAL A 4 0.67 -1.28 0.96
N VAL A 5 0.52 -0.06 0.45
CA VAL A 5 -0.12 0.18 -0.86
C VAL A 5 0.69 -0.42 -2.00
N ASP A 6 2.01 -0.29 -1.93
CA ASP A 6 2.92 -0.86 -2.93
C ASP A 6 2.82 -2.39 -2.96
N GLU A 7 2.77 -3.04 -1.80
CA GLU A 7 2.58 -4.50 -1.69
C GLU A 7 1.27 -4.96 -2.34
N ILE A 8 0.16 -4.26 -2.06
CA ILE A 8 -1.15 -4.54 -2.69
C ILE A 8 -1.06 -4.36 -4.21
N ILE A 9 -0.38 -3.32 -4.69
CA ILE A 9 -0.26 -3.07 -6.13
C ILE A 9 0.61 -4.14 -6.79
N PHE A 10 1.77 -4.47 -6.23
CA PHE A 10 2.66 -5.48 -6.79
C PHE A 10 2.04 -6.88 -6.84
N ALA A 11 1.14 -7.20 -5.91
CA ALA A 11 0.40 -8.45 -5.90
C ALA A 11 -0.68 -8.55 -7.00
N ASN A 12 -1.14 -7.42 -7.55
CA ASN A 12 -2.33 -7.37 -8.41
C ASN A 12 -2.11 -6.73 -9.79
N VAL A 13 -0.99 -6.03 -9.99
CA VAL A 13 -0.70 -5.24 -11.20
C VAL A 13 0.52 -5.78 -11.92
N ASP A 14 0.37 -6.03 -13.23
CA ASP A 14 1.48 -6.38 -14.11
C ASP A 14 1.76 -5.24 -15.10
N PRO A 15 2.81 -4.42 -14.88
CA PRO A 15 3.11 -3.26 -15.71
C PRO A 15 3.48 -3.62 -17.17
N LEU A 16 3.73 -4.90 -17.47
CA LEU A 16 3.96 -5.40 -18.82
C LEU A 16 2.65 -5.59 -19.62
N LYS A 17 1.52 -5.71 -18.92
CA LYS A 17 0.21 -6.00 -19.51
C LYS A 17 -0.76 -4.83 -19.37
N HIS A 18 -1.74 -4.78 -20.26
CA HIS A 18 -2.78 -3.75 -20.24
C HIS A 18 -3.57 -3.80 -18.91
N PRO A 19 -4.00 -2.64 -18.35
CA PRO A 19 -4.74 -2.61 -17.08
C PRO A 19 -5.98 -3.51 -17.03
N GLY A 20 -6.60 -3.78 -18.17
CA GLY A 20 -7.73 -4.71 -18.28
C GLY A 20 -7.39 -6.18 -18.02
N SER A 21 -6.12 -6.55 -17.86
CA SER A 21 -5.71 -7.88 -17.41
C SER A 21 -5.16 -7.89 -15.98
N TRP A 22 -5.25 -6.78 -15.25
CA TRP A 22 -4.86 -6.70 -13.85
C TRP A 22 -5.99 -7.21 -12.97
N SER A 23 -5.66 -7.63 -11.75
CA SER A 23 -6.65 -8.10 -10.77
C SER A 23 -7.26 -6.92 -10.01
N LEU A 24 -7.97 -6.04 -10.71
CA LEU A 24 -8.45 -4.75 -10.17
C LEU A 24 -9.51 -4.92 -9.07
N SER A 25 -10.45 -5.85 -9.23
CA SER A 25 -11.42 -6.20 -8.18
C SER A 25 -10.74 -6.71 -6.90
N LYS A 26 -9.72 -7.57 -7.05
CA LYS A 26 -8.93 -8.08 -5.93
C LYS A 26 -8.14 -6.95 -5.25
N LEU A 27 -7.50 -6.08 -6.04
CA LEU A 27 -6.77 -4.90 -5.56
C LEU A 27 -7.67 -4.00 -4.71
N LEU A 28 -8.87 -3.66 -5.22
CA LEU A 28 -9.84 -2.83 -4.48
C LEU A 28 -10.26 -3.50 -3.17
N LYS A 29 -10.54 -4.81 -3.21
CA LYS A 29 -10.92 -5.57 -2.02
C LYS A 29 -9.82 -5.58 -0.97
N GLU A 30 -8.58 -5.86 -1.34
CA GLU A 30 -7.43 -5.86 -0.43
C GLU A 30 -7.18 -4.46 0.14
N PHE A 31 -7.24 -3.43 -0.71
CA PHE A 31 -7.09 -2.03 -0.31
C PHE A 31 -8.15 -1.61 0.73
N MET A 32 -9.43 -1.90 0.48
CA MET A 32 -10.51 -1.61 1.44
C MET A 32 -10.41 -2.45 2.71
N THR A 33 -9.94 -3.70 2.62
CA THR A 33 -9.76 -4.58 3.78
C THR A 33 -8.68 -4.03 4.71
N VAL A 34 -7.54 -3.61 4.16
CA VAL A 34 -6.44 -3.02 4.94
C VAL A 34 -6.84 -1.67 5.54
N GLY A 35 -7.55 -0.82 4.78
CA GLY A 35 -8.04 0.45 5.28
C GLY A 35 -9.16 0.33 6.32
N GLY A 36 -9.92 -0.77 6.28
CA GLY A 36 -11.10 -0.96 7.12
C GLY A 36 -12.07 0.22 7.00
N LYS A 37 -12.64 0.64 8.13
CA LYS A 37 -13.63 1.73 8.19
C LYS A 37 -13.11 3.06 7.61
N LEU A 38 -11.79 3.27 7.62
CA LEU A 38 -11.17 4.49 7.08
C LEU A 38 -11.44 4.66 5.58
N LEU A 39 -11.38 3.55 4.83
CA LEU A 39 -11.44 3.58 3.37
C LEU A 39 -12.77 3.04 2.84
N MET A 40 -13.44 2.14 3.58
CA MET A 40 -14.68 1.49 3.14
C MET A 40 -15.74 2.50 2.68
N GLY A 41 -16.04 3.53 3.48
CA GLY A 41 -17.07 4.52 3.10
C GLY A 41 -16.70 5.38 1.89
N SER A 42 -15.41 5.65 1.67
CA SER A 42 -14.98 6.44 0.50
C SER A 42 -14.96 5.63 -0.79
N PHE A 43 -14.59 4.35 -0.70
CA PHE A 43 -14.46 3.46 -1.85
C PHE A 43 -15.70 2.59 -2.10
N GLU A 44 -16.77 2.78 -1.32
CA GLU A 44 -18.02 2.06 -1.48
C GLU A 44 -18.62 2.31 -2.87
N GLY A 45 -19.01 1.24 -3.56
CA GLY A 45 -19.58 1.31 -4.90
C GLY A 45 -18.57 1.51 -6.03
N ILE A 46 -17.26 1.62 -5.75
CA ILE A 46 -16.24 1.63 -6.79
C ILE A 46 -16.03 0.20 -7.28
N THR A 47 -16.33 -0.01 -8.55
CA THR A 47 -16.17 -1.31 -9.21
C THR A 47 -14.87 -1.37 -9.99
N GLU A 48 -14.50 -2.58 -10.41
CA GLU A 48 -13.37 -2.83 -11.30
C GLU A 48 -13.50 -2.05 -12.61
N GLU A 49 -14.71 -1.94 -13.18
CA GLU A 49 -14.95 -1.21 -14.43
C GLU A 49 -14.75 0.29 -14.24
N VAL A 50 -15.11 0.84 -13.08
CA VAL A 50 -14.87 2.25 -12.74
C VAL A 50 -13.36 2.50 -12.65
N LEU A 51 -12.64 1.66 -11.89
CA LEU A 51 -11.19 1.78 -11.76
C LEU A 51 -10.47 1.62 -13.09
N LEU A 52 -10.86 0.65 -13.92
CA LEU A 52 -10.29 0.45 -15.24
C LEU A 52 -10.50 1.69 -16.12
N ARG A 53 -11.72 2.26 -16.12
CA ARG A 53 -12.03 3.49 -16.86
C ARG A 53 -11.17 4.66 -16.40
N SER A 54 -10.98 4.82 -15.09
CA SER A 54 -10.08 5.83 -14.50
C SER A 54 -8.64 5.69 -14.99
N LEU A 55 -8.13 4.46 -15.04
CA LEU A 55 -6.77 4.16 -15.50
C LEU A 55 -6.64 4.38 -17.01
N SER A 56 -7.66 4.03 -17.78
CA SER A 56 -7.69 4.28 -19.22
C SER A 56 -7.63 5.77 -19.51
N GLN A 57 -8.31 6.63 -18.78
CA GLN A 57 -8.30 8.09 -18.99
C GLN A 57 -6.94 8.75 -18.68
N LEU A 58 -5.97 8.03 -18.10
CA LEU A 58 -4.66 8.60 -17.77
C LEU A 58 -3.83 9.06 -18.99
N HIS A 59 -4.05 8.46 -20.15
CA HIS A 59 -3.34 8.85 -21.37
C HIS A 59 -3.71 10.24 -21.89
N GLU A 60 -4.81 10.82 -21.39
CA GLU A 60 -5.30 12.15 -21.78
C GLU A 60 -4.59 13.30 -21.02
N PHE A 61 -3.82 12.99 -19.98
CA PHE A 61 -3.06 14.01 -19.24
C PHE A 61 -1.76 14.37 -19.98
N SER A 62 -1.73 15.53 -20.61
CA SER A 62 -0.51 16.10 -21.23
C SER A 62 0.55 16.52 -20.21
N SER A 63 0.15 16.79 -18.97
CA SER A 63 1.03 17.08 -17.84
C SER A 63 0.37 16.64 -16.53
N ILE A 64 1.13 16.06 -15.62
CA ILE A 64 0.63 15.58 -14.32
C ILE A 64 1.08 16.54 -13.23
N ASP A 65 0.15 17.29 -12.64
CA ASP A 65 0.39 18.02 -11.40
C ASP A 65 0.48 17.03 -10.23
N VAL A 66 1.69 16.64 -9.88
CA VAL A 66 1.99 15.68 -8.81
C VAL A 66 1.37 16.08 -7.47
N ASN A 67 1.21 17.38 -7.18
CA ASN A 67 0.66 17.80 -5.91
C ASN A 67 -0.86 17.65 -5.85
N ASN A 68 -1.55 17.75 -6.98
CA ASN A 68 -3.02 17.73 -7.07
C ASN A 68 -3.57 16.53 -7.87
N PHE A 69 -2.69 15.60 -8.24
CA PHE A 69 -3.05 14.42 -8.98
C PHE A 69 -4.11 13.60 -8.24
N HIS A 70 -5.13 13.21 -9.00
CA HIS A 70 -6.16 12.26 -8.59
C HIS A 70 -6.60 11.51 -9.84
N LEU A 71 -7.00 10.25 -9.66
CA LEU A 71 -7.59 9.47 -10.73
C LEU A 71 -9.02 9.98 -11.00
N PRO A 72 -9.41 10.17 -12.28
CA PRO A 72 -10.80 10.45 -12.64
C PRO A 72 -11.73 9.37 -12.08
N ASN A 73 -12.99 9.68 -11.75
CA ASN A 73 -13.98 8.71 -11.23
C ASN A 73 -13.60 7.96 -9.93
N LEU A 74 -12.46 8.29 -9.30
CA LEU A 74 -12.13 7.83 -7.96
C LEU A 74 -12.38 8.95 -6.93
N PRO A 75 -12.58 8.58 -5.65
CA PRO A 75 -12.75 9.52 -4.56
C PRO A 75 -11.56 10.45 -4.52
N LYS A 76 -11.87 11.74 -4.44
CA LYS A 76 -10.84 12.73 -4.17
C LYS A 76 -10.35 12.51 -2.74
N ARG A 77 -9.03 12.48 -2.58
CA ARG A 77 -8.39 12.41 -1.26
C ARG A 77 -8.98 13.48 -0.31
N PRO A 78 -9.18 13.17 0.99
CA PRO A 78 -9.63 14.12 2.00
C PRO A 78 -8.71 15.36 2.12
N ASN A 79 -9.22 16.43 2.75
CA ASN A 79 -8.68 17.80 2.76
C ASN A 79 -7.17 17.88 2.48
N ALA A 80 -6.89 18.15 1.20
CA ALA A 80 -5.57 18.05 0.59
C ALA A 80 -4.50 18.82 1.37
N PHE A 81 -3.54 18.11 1.96
CA PHE A 81 -2.20 18.57 2.33
C PHE A 81 -2.10 20.10 2.55
N ARG A 82 -2.83 20.62 3.54
CA ARG A 82 -2.82 22.06 3.85
C ARG A 82 -1.45 22.39 4.46
N GLY A 83 -0.54 22.95 3.65
CA GLY A 83 0.79 23.39 4.08
C GLY A 83 1.97 22.91 3.21
N ILE A 84 3.02 23.73 3.13
CA ILE A 84 4.22 23.50 2.29
C ILE A 84 4.95 22.20 2.66
N ARG A 85 5.04 21.89 3.96
CA ARG A 85 5.68 20.67 4.48
C ARG A 85 5.00 19.39 3.96
N LYS A 86 3.67 19.41 3.92
CA LYS A 86 2.77 18.34 3.47
C LYS A 86 2.81 18.17 1.93
N LYS A 87 3.00 19.25 1.16
CA LYS A 87 3.26 19.18 -0.29
C LYS A 87 4.63 18.57 -0.61
N ASN A 88 5.68 18.98 0.13
CA ASN A 88 7.02 18.42 -0.05
C ASN A 88 7.08 16.91 0.26
N SER A 89 6.27 16.39 1.18
CA SER A 89 6.19 14.93 1.41
C SER A 89 5.56 14.18 0.26
N SER A 90 4.52 14.71 -0.39
CA SER A 90 3.90 14.07 -1.55
C SER A 90 4.84 14.08 -2.77
N LEU A 91 5.61 15.16 -2.96
CA LEU A 91 6.68 15.21 -3.97
C LEU A 91 7.81 14.22 -3.68
N LYS A 92 8.30 14.15 -2.44
CA LYS A 92 9.32 13.15 -2.06
C LYS A 92 8.82 11.73 -2.29
N CYS A 93 7.58 11.43 -1.88
CA CYS A 93 6.95 10.14 -2.11
C CYS A 93 6.88 9.81 -3.62
N TRP A 94 6.47 10.77 -4.44
CA TRP A 94 6.44 10.60 -5.89
C TRP A 94 7.83 10.31 -6.48
N LEU A 95 8.86 11.05 -6.07
CA LEU A 95 10.23 10.79 -6.51
C LEU A 95 10.69 9.39 -6.10
N THR A 96 10.38 8.93 -4.88
CA THR A 96 10.65 7.56 -4.44
C THR A 96 9.94 6.53 -5.33
N ILE A 97 8.66 6.73 -5.67
CA ILE A 97 7.92 5.84 -6.56
C ILE A 97 8.53 5.82 -7.98
N CYS A 98 8.97 6.97 -8.49
CA CYS A 98 9.59 7.06 -9.82
C CYS A 98 10.96 6.37 -9.89
N SER A 99 11.76 6.50 -8.84
CA SER A 99 13.09 5.90 -8.72
C SER A 99 13.06 4.44 -8.27
N ASP A 100 11.88 3.90 -7.97
CA ASP A 100 11.72 2.53 -7.52
C ASP A 100 11.73 1.55 -8.69
N ASP A 101 12.76 0.71 -8.70
CA ASP A 101 13.02 -0.32 -9.71
C ASP A 101 12.47 -1.71 -9.33
N SER A 102 11.77 -1.82 -8.19
CA SER A 102 11.09 -3.08 -7.81
C SER A 102 9.95 -3.46 -8.75
N ILE A 103 9.33 -2.47 -9.41
CA ILE A 103 8.29 -2.71 -10.42
C ILE A 103 8.93 -2.96 -11.78
N LYS A 104 8.47 -4.01 -12.49
CA LYS A 104 8.99 -4.34 -13.83
C LYS A 104 8.86 -3.16 -14.78
N ASN A 105 9.89 -2.94 -15.59
CA ASN A 105 9.89 -1.87 -16.58
C ASN A 105 9.04 -2.26 -17.81
N GLY A 106 7.75 -1.92 -17.77
CA GLY A 106 6.78 -2.22 -18.83
C GLY A 106 6.06 -0.98 -19.35
N LYS A 107 5.35 -1.14 -20.48
CA LYS A 107 4.58 -0.06 -21.14
C LYS A 107 3.62 0.66 -20.17
N TYR A 108 3.09 -0.06 -19.18
CA TYR A 108 2.13 0.47 -18.21
C TYR A 108 2.75 0.79 -16.84
N ARG A 109 4.09 0.89 -16.74
CA ARG A 109 4.80 1.28 -15.50
C ARG A 109 4.31 2.62 -14.97
N THR A 110 4.16 3.63 -15.85
CA THR A 110 3.67 4.95 -15.45
C THR A 110 2.26 4.87 -14.88
N THR A 111 1.36 4.10 -15.50
CA THR A 111 0.00 3.88 -15.01
C THR A 111 0.00 3.22 -13.64
N ALA A 112 0.83 2.20 -13.44
CA ALA A 112 0.99 1.54 -12.15
C ALA A 112 1.54 2.50 -11.08
N ASN A 113 2.56 3.32 -11.41
CA ASN A 113 3.13 4.31 -10.51
C ASN A 113 2.13 5.41 -10.12
N LEU A 114 1.29 5.82 -11.05
CA LEU A 114 0.21 6.78 -10.76
C LEU A 114 -0.85 6.17 -9.85
N LEU A 115 -1.18 4.89 -10.03
CA LEU A 115 -2.06 4.17 -9.10
C LEU A 115 -1.44 4.07 -7.70
N ARG A 116 -0.14 3.76 -7.60
CA ARG A 116 0.63 3.76 -6.34
C ARG A 116 0.56 5.10 -5.64
N LYS A 117 0.78 6.17 -6.39
CA LYS A 117 0.68 7.54 -5.87
C LYS A 117 -0.73 7.87 -5.42
N CYS A 118 -1.75 7.59 -6.24
CA CYS A 118 -3.13 7.94 -5.94
C CYS A 118 -3.62 7.26 -4.65
N LEU A 119 -3.45 5.94 -4.56
CA LEU A 119 -3.89 5.16 -3.40
C LEU A 119 -3.04 5.48 -2.17
N GLY A 120 -1.73 5.69 -2.35
CA GLY A 120 -0.82 6.09 -1.28
C GLY A 120 -1.16 7.45 -0.68
N ASP A 121 -1.32 8.47 -1.53
CA ASP A 121 -1.74 9.81 -1.11
C ASP A 121 -3.13 9.77 -0.46
N PHE A 122 -4.04 8.90 -0.92
CA PHE A 122 -5.36 8.74 -0.32
C PHE A 122 -5.26 8.22 1.12
N VAL A 123 -4.55 7.11 1.35
CA VAL A 123 -4.37 6.53 2.70
C VAL A 123 -3.72 7.52 3.66
N ILE A 124 -2.67 8.21 3.19
CA ILE A 124 -1.98 9.23 4.00
C ILE A 124 -2.94 10.38 4.33
N ALA A 125 -3.70 10.88 3.35
CA ALA A 125 -4.65 11.96 3.57
C ALA A 125 -5.77 11.56 4.54
N SER A 126 -6.35 10.37 4.38
CA SER A 126 -7.37 9.86 5.30
C SER A 126 -6.86 9.72 6.74
N TYR A 127 -5.63 9.24 6.91
CA TYR A 127 -5.01 9.18 8.24
C TYR A 127 -4.83 10.57 8.85
N LEU A 128 -4.32 11.52 8.06
CA LEU A 128 -4.10 12.88 8.53
C LEU A 128 -5.41 13.59 8.90
N ASP A 129 -6.49 13.31 8.17
CA ASP A 129 -7.83 13.85 8.45
C ASP A 129 -8.32 13.37 9.82
N ILE A 130 -8.20 12.08 10.11
CA ILE A 130 -8.53 11.53 11.44
C ILE A 130 -7.68 12.15 12.55
N VAL A 131 -6.37 12.30 12.31
CA VAL A 131 -5.48 12.93 13.30
C VAL A 131 -5.94 14.36 13.59
N GLU A 132 -6.28 15.13 12.55
CA GLU A 132 -6.75 16.50 12.69
C GLU A 132 -8.13 16.56 13.39
N GLU A 133 -9.07 15.69 13.01
CA GLU A 133 -10.40 15.59 13.63
C GLU A 133 -10.35 15.12 15.10
N SER A 134 -9.33 14.35 15.48
CA SER A 134 -9.18 13.84 16.84
C SER A 134 -8.88 14.94 17.87
N GLY A 135 -8.35 16.08 17.44
CA GLY A 135 -7.96 17.20 18.31
C GLY A 135 -6.78 16.92 19.25
N TYR A 136 -6.17 15.74 19.16
CA TYR A 136 -4.98 15.40 19.95
C TYR A 136 -3.73 16.12 19.44
N ASP A 137 -2.82 16.41 20.35
CA ASP A 137 -1.52 16.97 19.97
C ASP A 137 -0.61 15.93 19.30
N ASP A 138 0.38 16.43 18.54
CA ASP A 138 1.33 15.61 17.78
C ASP A 138 2.17 14.69 18.68
N THR A 139 2.43 15.06 19.94
CA THR A 139 3.17 14.23 20.89
C THR A 139 2.34 13.01 21.28
N TYR A 140 1.07 13.21 21.62
CA TYR A 140 0.16 12.14 21.99
C TYR A 140 -0.10 11.18 20.82
N ILE A 141 -0.29 11.72 19.60
CA ILE A 141 -0.44 10.89 18.40
C ILE A 141 0.80 10.01 18.17
N LYS A 142 2.01 10.56 18.34
CA LYS A 142 3.26 9.79 18.24
C LYS A 142 3.37 8.70 19.30
N GLU A 143 2.87 8.94 20.51
CA GLU A 143 2.83 7.92 21.55
C GLU A 143 1.89 6.77 21.18
N ILE A 144 0.71 7.07 20.62
CA ILE A 144 -0.22 6.06 20.09
C ILE A 144 0.44 5.27 18.96
N GLU A 145 1.02 5.95 17.96
CA GLU A 145 1.70 5.29 16.84
C GLU A 145 2.81 4.36 17.34
N LYS A 146 3.64 4.83 18.27
CA LYS A 146 4.71 4.04 18.87
C LYS A 146 4.16 2.83 19.63
N ALA A 147 3.10 3.00 20.42
CA ALA A 147 2.50 1.91 21.18
C ALA A 147 1.93 0.82 20.25
N VAL A 148 1.24 1.23 19.18
CA VAL A 148 0.70 0.31 18.16
C VAL A 148 1.83 -0.45 17.45
N LEU A 149 2.88 0.26 17.02
CA LEU A 149 4.03 -0.36 16.36
C LEU A 149 4.73 -1.38 17.27
N LEU A 150 5.03 -1.00 18.51
CA LEU A 150 5.71 -1.88 19.47
C LEU A 150 4.87 -3.13 19.76
N LYS A 151 3.58 -2.97 20.04
CA LYS A 151 2.69 -4.11 20.31
C LYS A 151 2.61 -5.06 19.11
N THR A 152 2.52 -4.50 17.91
CA THR A 152 2.42 -5.28 16.66
C THR A 152 3.72 -6.04 16.39
N LEU A 153 4.86 -5.36 16.53
CA LEU A 153 6.18 -5.97 16.37
C LEU A 153 6.40 -7.10 17.38
N ASP A 154 6.04 -6.87 18.64
CA ASP A 154 6.23 -7.82 19.72
C ASP A 154 5.37 -9.10 19.52
N CYS A 155 4.14 -8.94 19.04
CA CYS A 155 3.30 -10.07 18.63
C CYS A 155 3.93 -10.86 17.46
N PHE A 156 4.27 -10.19 16.35
CA PHE A 156 4.83 -10.89 15.19
C PHE A 156 6.21 -11.51 15.47
N TRP A 157 7.03 -10.86 16.29
CA TRP A 157 8.33 -11.38 16.67
C TRP A 157 8.21 -12.66 17.50
N ARG A 158 7.27 -12.71 18.44
CA ARG A 158 7.01 -13.93 19.22
C ARG A 158 6.53 -15.08 18.33
N ASP A 159 5.58 -14.82 17.44
CA ASP A 159 5.10 -15.83 16.50
C ASP A 159 6.23 -16.33 15.58
N HIS A 160 7.07 -15.41 15.12
CA HIS A 160 8.24 -15.74 14.32
C HIS A 160 9.22 -16.64 15.08
N LEU A 161 9.54 -16.34 16.34
CA LEU A 161 10.41 -17.18 17.18
C LEU A 161 9.84 -18.58 17.38
N VAL A 162 8.53 -18.70 17.64
CA VAL A 162 7.86 -20.01 17.76
C VAL A 162 7.99 -20.79 16.47
N ASN A 163 7.74 -20.15 15.32
CA ASN A 163 7.82 -20.79 14.01
C ASN A 163 9.26 -21.22 13.68
N MET A 164 10.26 -20.41 14.00
CA MET A 164 11.67 -20.75 13.78
C MET A 164 12.13 -21.90 14.68
N ASN A 165 11.65 -21.96 15.92
CA ASN A 165 11.93 -23.10 16.81
C ASN A 165 11.31 -24.40 16.29
N ARG A 166 10.06 -24.35 15.80
CA ARG A 166 9.39 -25.50 15.19
C ARG A 166 10.13 -25.97 13.93
N LEU A 167 10.53 -25.04 13.07
CA LEU A 167 11.30 -25.33 11.87
C LEU A 167 12.64 -25.98 12.21
N SER A 168 13.38 -25.40 13.15
CA SER A 168 14.67 -25.92 13.61
C SER A 168 14.54 -27.35 14.15
N SER A 169 13.56 -27.60 15.02
CA SER A 169 13.28 -28.94 15.53
C SER A 169 12.93 -29.96 14.44
N ALA A 170 12.14 -29.57 13.43
CA ALA A 170 11.81 -30.43 12.31
C ALA A 170 13.04 -30.78 11.46
N VAL A 171 13.91 -29.81 11.20
CA VAL A 171 15.17 -30.01 10.46
C VAL A 171 16.08 -30.97 11.21
N TYR A 172 16.24 -30.81 12.53
CA TYR A 172 17.03 -31.74 13.34
C TYR A 172 16.47 -33.16 13.32
N HIS A 173 15.15 -33.32 13.40
CA HIS A 173 14.52 -34.63 13.34
C HIS A 173 14.70 -35.30 11.96
N MET A 174 14.66 -34.51 10.88
CA MET A 174 14.91 -35.01 9.52
C MET A 174 16.36 -35.45 9.34
N MET A 175 17.33 -34.65 9.81
CA MET A 175 18.75 -35.04 9.81
C MET A 175 19.01 -36.32 10.61
N MET A 176 18.39 -36.47 11.79
CA MET A 176 18.53 -37.69 12.59
C MET A 176 17.97 -38.94 11.88
N LEU A 177 16.88 -38.81 11.12
CA LEU A 177 16.32 -39.91 10.33
C LEU A 177 17.21 -40.28 9.13
N ASP A 178 17.81 -39.30 8.46
CA ASP A 178 18.74 -39.54 7.33
C ASP A 178 20.05 -40.22 7.78
N PHE A 179 20.51 -39.98 9.01
CA PHE A 179 21.66 -40.69 9.60
C PHE A 179 21.32 -42.07 10.20
N SER A 180 20.04 -42.45 10.24
CA SER A 180 19.58 -43.72 10.83
C SER A 180 19.24 -44.80 9.79
N LEU A 181 19.43 -44.53 8.49
CA LEU A 181 19.32 -45.54 7.44
C LEU A 181 20.60 -46.39 7.39
N PRO A 182 20.53 -47.71 7.65
CA PRO A 182 21.69 -48.59 7.54
C PRO A 182 22.06 -48.78 6.06
N PHE A 183 23.35 -48.69 5.75
CA PHE A 183 23.95 -49.20 4.51
C PHE A 183 23.79 -50.72 4.41
#